data_AF-A0A6A3HJF1-F1
#
_entry.id   AF-A0A6A3HJF1-F1
#
_cell.length_a   1.000
_cell.length_b   1.000
_cell.length_c   1.000
_cell.angle_alpha   90.00
_cell.angle_beta   90.00
_cell.angle_gamma   90.00
#
_symmetry.space_group_name_H-M   'P 1'
#
loop_
_entity.id
_entity.type
_entity.pdbx_description
1 polymer ?
#
loop_
_entity_poly.entity_id
_entity_poly.type
_entity_poly.pdbx_seq_one_letter_code
_entity_poly.pdbx_strand_id
1 'polypeptide(L)'
;MSPATSARRSSPRRVSLDANTPNQDRAAQGPDRRSSPYQRRSPRLELLREVVSSHDPLIKLSVDVRLKNTVNQRLSSSGRIGTHRVQCDTWDEVKTKLWDIIRSQLKPLAVLTGTPPVWAVDEHDPAIEMFEKYTSMRMNTKMLDPWTSAKDRRYLSRNQHESVLLSVYKYGNEISTIGQLADFEDQCIGPAATDRGGAATEELHQLMISLLKEKWGATLTAQDMSWRLWASLVLKKPRPQHEREIAKGPPSSLITQFKSASNASDQHLQRVQRSVKMAKKVVQGMQAKVKHFEQTVQVLQTAIVSMNQMLENHLDVIEAMGEDVVIQPDSTEVMSALADIPNQEDVDHA
;
A
#
# COMPACT_ATOMS: atom_id res chain seq x y z
N MET A 1 -56.25 -30.12 -4.13
CA MET A 1 -56.68 -30.15 -5.56
C MET A 1 -55.49 -30.61 -6.39
N SER A 2 -55.54 -31.84 -6.91
CA SER A 2 -54.75 -32.27 -8.09
C SER A 2 -55.61 -32.06 -9.35
N PRO A 3 -55.04 -31.97 -10.58
CA PRO A 3 -54.43 -33.10 -11.31
C PRO A 3 -53.03 -32.74 -11.92
N ALA A 4 -52.06 -33.65 -12.12
CA ALA A 4 -51.89 -34.61 -13.23
C ALA A 4 -52.13 -33.97 -14.62
N THR A 5 -51.27 -34.08 -15.66
CA THR A 5 -50.75 -35.29 -16.30
C THR A 5 -49.71 -34.96 -17.40
N SER A 6 -48.83 -35.93 -17.65
CA SER A 6 -47.84 -36.15 -18.73
C SER A 6 -48.33 -35.93 -20.18
N ALA A 7 -47.42 -35.58 -21.12
CA ALA A 7 -46.98 -36.48 -22.23
C ALA A 7 -46.51 -35.77 -23.53
N ARG A 8 -45.40 -36.33 -24.06
CA ARG A 8 -45.10 -36.71 -25.47
C ARG A 8 -44.67 -35.67 -26.54
N ARG A 9 -43.43 -35.95 -27.02
CA ARG A 9 -42.98 -36.20 -28.40
C ARG A 9 -43.42 -35.24 -29.51
N SER A 10 -42.45 -34.81 -30.33
CA SER A 10 -42.38 -35.16 -31.77
C SER A 10 -41.04 -34.76 -32.40
N SER A 11 -40.29 -35.77 -32.85
CA SER A 11 -39.38 -35.68 -33.99
C SER A 11 -40.15 -36.05 -35.26
N PRO A 12 -39.71 -35.57 -36.43
CA PRO A 12 -39.68 -36.38 -37.64
C PRO A 12 -38.28 -36.35 -38.27
N ARG A 13 -37.57 -37.46 -38.47
CA ARG A 13 -37.77 -38.60 -39.41
C ARG A 13 -37.32 -38.29 -40.85
N ARG A 14 -36.07 -38.69 -41.12
CA ARG A 14 -35.52 -39.40 -42.30
C ARG A 14 -36.45 -39.57 -43.52
N VAL A 15 -35.88 -39.33 -44.71
CA VAL A 15 -36.07 -40.18 -45.90
C VAL A 15 -34.70 -40.38 -46.58
N SER A 16 -34.33 -41.65 -46.75
CA SER A 16 -33.29 -42.17 -47.63
C SER A 16 -33.95 -42.65 -48.93
N LEU A 17 -33.25 -42.58 -50.06
CA LEU A 17 -33.37 -43.45 -51.24
C LEU A 17 -32.09 -43.20 -52.08
N ASP A 18 -31.14 -44.13 -52.06
CA ASP A 18 -30.92 -45.20 -53.06
C ASP A 18 -29.96 -44.71 -54.17
N ALA A 19 -28.72 -45.20 -54.18
CA ALA A 19 -28.26 -46.44 -54.82
C ALA A 19 -28.16 -46.31 -56.35
N ASN A 20 -26.91 -46.35 -56.87
CA ASN A 20 -26.50 -47.16 -58.02
C ASN A 20 -25.06 -46.79 -58.46
N THR A 21 -24.12 -47.69 -58.17
CA THR A 21 -23.01 -48.03 -59.09
C THR A 21 -23.55 -49.13 -60.01
N PRO A 22 -23.03 -49.33 -61.25
CA PRO A 22 -21.79 -50.12 -61.38
C PRO A 22 -20.94 -49.79 -62.63
N ASN A 23 -19.65 -50.20 -62.58
CA ASN A 23 -18.87 -50.94 -63.60
C ASN A 23 -18.83 -50.43 -65.07
N GLN A 24 -17.74 -50.52 -65.85
CA GLN A 24 -16.65 -51.50 -65.88
C GLN A 24 -15.62 -51.12 -66.97
N ASP A 25 -14.38 -51.56 -66.73
CA ASP A 25 -13.47 -52.28 -67.63
C ASP A 25 -12.70 -51.67 -68.83
N ARG A 26 -11.41 -52.05 -68.79
CA ARG A 26 -10.47 -52.46 -69.85
C ARG A 26 -9.69 -51.37 -70.60
N ALA A 27 -8.37 -51.30 -70.39
CA ALA A 27 -7.29 -52.11 -71.02
C ALA A 27 -7.09 -51.67 -72.50
N ALA A 28 -5.91 -51.44 -73.07
CA ALA A 28 -4.56 -51.92 -72.80
C ALA A 28 -3.56 -51.09 -73.64
N GLN A 29 -2.28 -51.45 -73.55
CA GLN A 29 -1.22 -51.32 -74.58
C GLN A 29 -0.43 -49.99 -74.68
N GLY A 30 0.82 -50.04 -74.21
CA GLY A 30 1.94 -49.36 -74.88
C GLY A 30 2.32 -50.08 -76.19
N PRO A 31 3.26 -49.55 -77.00
CA PRO A 31 4.68 -49.61 -76.61
C PRO A 31 5.63 -48.51 -77.15
N ASP A 32 6.82 -48.51 -76.53
CA ASP A 32 8.19 -48.29 -77.03
C ASP A 32 8.71 -47.04 -77.79
N ARG A 33 9.76 -46.47 -77.16
CA ARG A 33 11.10 -46.09 -77.67
C ARG A 33 11.23 -45.06 -78.80
N ARG A 34 11.97 -43.98 -78.48
CA ARG A 34 13.19 -43.57 -79.22
C ARG A 34 14.12 -42.72 -78.35
N SER A 35 15.40 -43.02 -78.47
CA SER A 35 16.52 -42.53 -77.67
C SER A 35 17.29 -41.41 -78.37
N SER A 36 17.99 -40.60 -77.56
CA SER A 36 19.34 -40.02 -77.82
C SER A 36 19.43 -38.71 -78.64
N PRO A 37 20.57 -37.98 -78.65
CA PRO A 37 21.49 -37.55 -77.56
C PRO A 37 21.90 -36.05 -77.69
N TYR A 38 22.25 -35.37 -76.61
CA TYR A 38 23.37 -34.39 -76.63
C TYR A 38 23.99 -34.24 -75.23
N GLN A 39 25.00 -35.07 -74.98
CA GLN A 39 26.07 -34.82 -74.03
C GLN A 39 27.17 -34.06 -74.79
N ARG A 40 27.50 -32.84 -74.37
CA ARG A 40 28.84 -32.26 -74.63
C ARG A 40 29.45 -31.77 -73.32
N ARG A 41 30.72 -32.16 -73.20
CA ARG A 41 31.67 -32.06 -72.10
C ARG A 41 31.91 -30.64 -71.60
N SER A 42 32.22 -30.58 -70.30
CA SER A 42 32.76 -29.46 -69.52
C SER A 42 34.12 -28.92 -70.03
N PRO A 43 34.56 -27.79 -69.45
CA PRO A 43 35.71 -27.82 -68.54
C PRO A 43 35.41 -27.03 -67.25
N ARG A 44 35.32 -27.66 -66.07
CA ARG A 44 36.42 -27.78 -65.08
C ARG A 44 37.41 -26.60 -65.10
N LEU A 45 37.04 -25.51 -64.44
CA LEU A 45 37.99 -24.57 -63.87
C LEU A 45 38.23 -24.94 -62.40
N GLU A 46 39.43 -25.45 -62.17
CA GLU A 46 40.05 -25.64 -60.87
C GLU A 46 40.01 -24.34 -60.05
N LEU A 47 39.47 -24.42 -58.83
CA LEU A 47 40.27 -24.36 -57.61
C LEU A 47 41.05 -23.05 -57.44
N LEU A 48 40.33 -21.98 -57.12
CA LEU A 48 40.84 -21.01 -56.15
C LEU A 48 40.21 -21.35 -54.81
N ARG A 49 40.90 -22.21 -54.05
CA ARG A 49 40.81 -22.21 -52.59
C ARG A 49 41.36 -20.85 -52.15
N GLU A 50 40.50 -19.84 -52.12
CA GLU A 50 40.77 -18.69 -51.27
C GLU A 50 40.71 -19.16 -49.83
N VAL A 51 41.82 -18.89 -49.16
CA VAL A 51 42.08 -19.13 -47.75
C VAL A 51 40.87 -18.67 -46.94
N VAL A 52 40.25 -19.60 -46.22
CA VAL A 52 39.21 -19.33 -45.23
C VAL A 52 39.83 -18.42 -44.18
N SER A 53 39.58 -17.12 -44.30
CA SER A 53 39.81 -16.17 -43.23
C SER A 53 38.79 -16.48 -42.13
N SER A 54 39.29 -16.97 -41.00
CA SER A 54 38.56 -17.28 -39.78
C SER A 54 38.13 -15.99 -39.07
N HIS A 55 37.23 -15.24 -39.70
CA HIS A 55 36.37 -14.28 -39.02
C HIS A 55 34.94 -14.72 -39.29
N ASP A 56 34.19 -15.03 -38.24
CA ASP A 56 32.76 -15.33 -38.38
C ASP A 56 32.09 -14.21 -39.21
N PRO A 57 31.29 -14.55 -40.23
CA PRO A 57 30.72 -13.55 -41.10
C PRO A 57 29.77 -12.65 -40.30
N LEU A 58 30.07 -11.36 -40.33
CA LEU A 58 29.26 -10.28 -39.78
C LEU A 58 27.76 -10.51 -40.07
N ILE A 59 26.98 -10.74 -39.02
CA ILE A 59 25.55 -11.05 -39.11
C ILE A 59 24.84 -9.76 -39.50
N LYS A 60 24.18 -9.76 -40.66
CA LYS A 60 23.39 -8.62 -41.18
C LYS A 60 21.94 -9.04 -41.34
N LEU A 61 21.03 -8.37 -40.63
CA LEU A 61 19.60 -8.66 -40.66
C LEU A 61 18.79 -7.37 -40.80
N SER A 62 17.76 -7.41 -41.63
CA SER A 62 16.69 -6.41 -41.63
C SER A 62 15.50 -7.00 -40.89
N VAL A 63 15.09 -6.41 -39.77
CA VAL A 63 14.04 -6.92 -38.90
C VAL A 63 12.88 -5.93 -38.82
N ASP A 64 11.71 -6.28 -39.36
CA ASP A 64 10.46 -5.54 -39.13
C ASP A 64 9.87 -6.00 -37.81
N VAL A 65 9.75 -5.09 -36.85
CA VAL A 65 9.28 -5.36 -35.50
C VAL A 65 7.83 -4.94 -35.36
N ARG A 66 6.99 -5.89 -34.94
CA ARG A 66 5.55 -5.70 -34.75
C ARG A 66 5.14 -6.01 -33.33
N LEU A 67 4.44 -5.07 -32.70
CA LEU A 67 3.84 -5.25 -31.39
C LEU A 67 2.44 -5.83 -31.52
N LYS A 68 2.20 -6.93 -30.84
CA LYS A 68 0.92 -7.64 -30.78
C LYS A 68 0.44 -7.75 -29.34
N ASN A 69 -0.86 -7.64 -29.15
CA ASN A 69 -1.50 -7.89 -27.87
C ASN A 69 -1.78 -9.39 -27.66
N THR A 70 -1.92 -10.16 -28.75
CA THR A 70 -2.15 -11.61 -28.71
C THR A 70 -1.35 -12.32 -29.80
N VAL A 71 -1.05 -13.61 -29.61
CA VAL A 71 -0.25 -14.38 -30.59
C VAL A 71 -0.89 -14.39 -31.98
N ASN A 72 -2.20 -14.63 -32.03
CA ASN A 72 -2.95 -14.78 -33.27
C ASN A 72 -3.45 -13.46 -33.86
N GLN A 73 -3.05 -12.31 -33.32
CA GLN A 73 -3.38 -11.01 -33.90
C GLN A 73 -2.84 -10.90 -35.33
N ARG A 74 -3.70 -10.44 -36.24
CA ARG A 74 -3.31 -10.20 -37.65
C ARG A 74 -2.26 -9.09 -37.73
N LEU A 75 -1.36 -9.17 -38.70
CA LEU A 75 -0.32 -8.14 -38.88
C LEU A 75 -0.90 -6.76 -39.20
N SER A 76 -2.00 -6.72 -39.97
CA SER A 76 -2.67 -5.47 -40.33
C SER A 76 -3.22 -4.70 -39.13
N SER A 77 -3.56 -5.39 -38.05
CA SER A 77 -4.05 -4.79 -36.80
C SER A 77 -2.98 -4.74 -35.70
N SER A 78 -1.75 -5.16 -35.97
CA SER A 78 -0.62 -5.08 -35.03
C SER A 78 0.06 -3.71 -35.09
N GLY A 79 0.53 -3.22 -33.94
CA GLY A 79 1.30 -1.99 -33.88
C GLY A 79 2.65 -2.16 -34.57
N ARG A 80 3.07 -1.19 -35.39
CA ARG A 80 4.40 -1.20 -36.01
C ARG A 80 5.38 -0.43 -35.14
N ILE A 81 6.44 -1.09 -34.68
CA ILE A 81 7.55 -0.43 -33.99
C ILE A 81 8.51 0.17 -35.03
N GLY A 82 8.79 -0.58 -36.10
CA GLY A 82 9.62 -0.10 -37.20
C GLY A 82 10.43 -1.22 -37.82
N THR A 83 11.20 -0.87 -38.85
CA THR A 83 12.15 -1.79 -39.50
C THR A 83 13.56 -1.40 -39.09
N HIS A 84 14.28 -2.32 -38.46
CA HIS A 84 15.59 -2.10 -37.87
C HIS A 84 16.63 -2.94 -38.59
N ARG A 85 17.76 -2.34 -38.95
CA ARG A 85 18.90 -3.09 -39.48
C ARG A 85 19.86 -3.39 -38.34
N VAL A 86 20.12 -4.67 -38.12
CA VAL A 86 21.03 -5.15 -37.09
C VAL A 86 22.27 -5.71 -37.77
N GLN A 87 23.42 -5.21 -37.34
CA GLN A 87 24.73 -5.68 -37.75
C GLN A 87 25.55 -5.98 -36.49
N CYS A 88 25.96 -7.23 -36.33
CA CYS A 88 26.59 -7.77 -35.11
C CYS A 88 27.54 -8.92 -35.45
N ASP A 89 28.48 -9.19 -34.55
CA ASP A 89 29.44 -10.28 -34.70
C ASP A 89 28.89 -11.59 -34.13
N THR A 90 28.00 -11.51 -33.14
CA THR A 90 27.40 -12.67 -32.47
C THR A 90 25.87 -12.62 -32.43
N TRP A 91 25.23 -13.78 -32.31
CA TRP A 91 23.76 -13.87 -32.17
C TRP A 91 23.26 -13.35 -30.81
N ASP A 92 24.08 -13.41 -29.77
CA ASP A 92 23.74 -12.88 -28.45
C ASP A 92 23.70 -11.34 -28.47
N GLU A 93 24.60 -10.70 -29.22
CA GLU A 93 24.52 -9.25 -29.49
C GLU A 93 23.28 -8.89 -30.31
N VAL A 94 22.89 -9.72 -31.30
CA VAL A 94 21.64 -9.52 -32.03
C VAL A 94 20.44 -9.58 -31.07
N LYS A 95 20.40 -10.58 -30.18
CA LYS A 95 19.35 -10.73 -29.16
C LYS A 95 19.30 -9.51 -28.25
N THR A 96 20.47 -9.02 -27.80
CA THR A 96 20.59 -7.83 -26.94
C THR A 96 20.10 -6.55 -27.62
N LYS A 97 20.53 -6.29 -28.87
CA LYS A 97 20.07 -5.11 -29.63
C LYS A 97 18.56 -5.14 -29.90
N LEU A 98 18.01 -6.31 -30.24
CA LEU A 98 16.57 -6.46 -30.41
C LEU A 98 15.82 -6.27 -29.09
N TRP A 99 16.37 -6.74 -27.98
CA TRP A 99 15.80 -6.55 -26.65
C TRP A 99 15.70 -5.07 -26.28
N ASP A 100 16.76 -4.29 -26.48
CA ASP A 100 16.77 -2.86 -26.19
C ASP A 100 15.73 -2.07 -26.99
N ILE A 101 15.42 -2.49 -28.22
CA ILE A 101 14.37 -1.90 -29.04
C ILE A 101 12.98 -2.15 -28.42
N ILE A 102 12.73 -3.36 -27.91
CA ILE A 102 11.38 -3.80 -27.54
C ILE A 102 11.05 -3.64 -26.05
N ARG A 103 12.06 -3.60 -25.17
CA ARG A 103 11.87 -3.67 -23.70
C ARG A 103 10.90 -2.62 -23.14
N SER A 104 10.88 -1.41 -23.72
CA SER A 104 10.01 -0.31 -23.29
C SER A 104 8.53 -0.56 -23.57
N GLN A 105 8.22 -1.47 -24.51
CA GLN A 105 6.86 -1.79 -24.93
C GLN A 105 6.29 -3.01 -24.19
N LEU A 106 7.13 -3.76 -23.48
CA LEU A 106 6.75 -4.98 -22.78
C LEU A 106 6.05 -4.66 -21.46
N LYS A 107 5.13 -5.54 -21.08
CA LYS A 107 4.50 -5.59 -19.77
C LYS A 107 4.86 -6.91 -19.09
N PRO A 108 4.69 -7.02 -17.76
CA PRO A 108 4.90 -8.27 -17.04
C PRO A 108 4.13 -9.44 -17.66
N LEU A 109 4.70 -10.64 -17.59
CA LEU A 109 4.26 -11.81 -18.35
C LEU A 109 2.90 -12.30 -17.83
N ALA A 110 2.01 -12.72 -18.73
CA ALA A 110 0.79 -13.42 -18.37
C ALA A 110 1.09 -14.92 -18.19
N VAL A 111 0.71 -15.48 -17.05
CA VAL A 111 0.90 -16.91 -16.73
C VAL A 111 -0.44 -17.51 -16.33
N LEU A 112 -0.75 -18.72 -16.81
CA LEU A 112 -1.84 -19.53 -16.28
C LEU A 112 -1.32 -20.36 -15.11
N THR A 113 -1.92 -20.18 -13.93
CA THR A 113 -1.52 -20.88 -12.71
C THR A 113 -2.71 -21.52 -12.01
N GLY A 114 -2.46 -22.55 -11.19
CA GLY A 114 -3.48 -23.19 -10.38
C GLY A 114 -4.34 -24.23 -11.11
N THR A 115 -5.24 -24.87 -10.34
CA THR A 115 -6.24 -25.83 -10.84
C THR A 115 -7.58 -25.52 -10.17
N PRO A 116 -8.61 -25.03 -10.89
CA PRO A 116 -8.64 -24.71 -12.32
C PRO A 116 -7.67 -23.57 -12.70
N PRO A 117 -7.27 -23.48 -13.97
CA PRO A 117 -6.27 -22.51 -14.41
C PRO A 117 -6.83 -21.09 -14.37
N VAL A 118 -6.14 -20.20 -13.66
CA VAL A 118 -6.47 -18.78 -13.49
C VAL A 118 -5.33 -17.95 -14.04
N TRP A 119 -5.66 -16.82 -14.66
CA TRP A 119 -4.67 -15.88 -15.14
C TRP A 119 -3.99 -15.17 -13.95
N ALA A 120 -2.67 -15.12 -14.01
CA ALA A 120 -1.81 -14.39 -13.10
C ALA A 120 -0.80 -13.57 -13.89
N VAL A 121 -0.23 -12.57 -13.23
CA VAL A 121 0.88 -11.78 -13.78
C VAL A 121 2.15 -12.25 -13.09
N ASP A 122 3.17 -12.59 -13.86
CA ASP A 122 4.48 -12.89 -13.33
C ASP A 122 5.02 -11.66 -12.59
N GLU A 123 5.54 -11.88 -11.39
CA GLU A 123 6.02 -10.82 -10.50
C GLU A 123 7.33 -10.19 -10.95
N HIS A 124 8.04 -10.84 -11.87
CA HIS A 124 9.32 -10.39 -12.38
C HIS A 124 9.13 -9.40 -13.54
N ASP A 125 9.92 -8.32 -13.50
CA ASP A 125 9.98 -7.40 -14.62
C ASP A 125 10.55 -8.11 -15.88
N PRO A 126 10.13 -7.68 -17.09
CA PRO A 126 10.67 -8.25 -18.32
C PRO A 126 12.20 -8.22 -18.32
N ALA A 127 12.81 -9.41 -18.35
CA ALA A 127 14.25 -9.60 -18.44
C ALA A 127 14.62 -10.24 -19.80
N ILE A 128 15.86 -10.00 -20.25
CA ILE A 128 16.35 -10.53 -21.54
C ILE A 128 16.32 -12.07 -21.60
N GLU A 129 16.41 -12.74 -20.46
CA GLU A 129 16.28 -14.20 -20.35
C GLU A 129 14.89 -14.68 -20.81
N MET A 130 13.87 -13.84 -20.66
CA MET A 130 12.50 -14.13 -21.07
C MET A 130 12.21 -13.75 -22.53
N PHE A 131 13.21 -13.31 -23.30
CA PHE A 131 13.05 -12.81 -24.68
C PHE A 131 12.21 -13.73 -25.57
N GLU A 132 12.42 -15.05 -25.47
CA GLU A 132 11.70 -16.06 -26.26
C GLU A 132 10.23 -16.21 -25.86
N LYS A 133 9.89 -15.91 -24.60
CA LYS A 133 8.48 -15.87 -24.16
C LYS A 133 7.75 -14.63 -24.69
N TYR A 134 8.48 -13.57 -25.00
CA TYR A 134 7.91 -12.32 -25.52
C TYR A 134 7.94 -12.21 -27.04
N THR A 135 8.70 -13.05 -27.74
CA THR A 135 8.95 -12.84 -29.16
C THR A 135 8.83 -14.11 -29.98
N SER A 136 8.47 -13.94 -31.25
CA SER A 136 8.63 -14.99 -32.25
C SER A 136 9.19 -14.39 -33.54
N MET A 137 10.15 -15.10 -34.12
CA MET A 137 10.83 -14.67 -35.33
C MET A 137 10.36 -15.50 -36.51
N ARG A 138 9.93 -14.84 -37.58
CA ARG A 138 9.56 -15.54 -38.81
C ARG A 138 10.08 -14.85 -40.04
N MET A 139 10.26 -15.65 -41.07
CA MET A 139 10.69 -15.20 -42.37
C MET A 139 9.84 -15.90 -43.41
N ASN A 140 9.14 -15.12 -44.22
CA ASN A 140 8.09 -15.62 -45.11
C ASN A 140 7.05 -16.44 -44.31
N THR A 141 6.89 -17.72 -44.62
CA THR A 141 5.98 -18.64 -43.92
C THR A 141 6.64 -19.46 -42.82
N LYS A 142 7.97 -19.38 -42.67
CA LYS A 142 8.73 -20.24 -41.75
C LYS A 142 8.96 -19.54 -40.41
N MET A 143 8.56 -20.19 -39.32
CA MET A 143 8.98 -19.82 -37.96
C MET A 143 10.43 -20.24 -37.73
N LEU A 144 11.21 -19.37 -37.09
CA LEU A 144 12.64 -19.53 -36.87
C LEU A 144 12.95 -19.36 -35.39
N ASP A 145 13.85 -20.19 -34.88
CA ASP A 145 14.44 -20.03 -33.56
C ASP A 145 15.96 -19.97 -33.67
N PRO A 146 16.52 -18.80 -34.07
CA PRO A 146 17.96 -18.67 -34.26
C PRO A 146 18.75 -18.67 -32.94
N TRP A 147 18.06 -18.60 -31.79
CA TRP A 147 18.70 -18.56 -30.48
C TRP A 147 19.18 -19.95 -30.07
N THR A 148 18.43 -21.00 -30.42
CA THR A 148 18.78 -22.39 -30.12
C THR A 148 19.27 -23.15 -31.37
N SER A 149 18.71 -22.87 -32.54
CA SER A 149 18.92 -23.67 -33.76
C SER A 149 20.01 -23.12 -34.67
N ALA A 150 21.14 -23.83 -34.77
CA ALA A 150 22.19 -23.54 -35.75
C ALA A 150 21.71 -23.61 -37.22
N LYS A 151 20.68 -24.43 -37.50
CA LYS A 151 20.08 -24.54 -38.83
C LYS A 151 19.34 -23.25 -39.21
N ASP A 152 18.64 -22.65 -38.26
CA ASP A 152 17.91 -21.40 -38.50
C ASP A 152 18.84 -20.20 -38.62
N ARG A 153 19.94 -20.19 -37.84
CA ARG A 153 21.04 -19.22 -38.03
C ARG A 153 21.59 -19.27 -39.45
N ARG A 154 21.92 -20.48 -39.96
CA ARG A 154 22.38 -20.66 -41.34
C ARG A 154 21.34 -20.23 -42.37
N TYR A 155 20.05 -20.47 -42.11
CA TYR A 155 18.97 -20.04 -42.99
C TYR A 155 18.87 -18.51 -43.06
N LEU A 156 18.99 -17.82 -41.94
CA LEU A 156 18.99 -16.36 -41.88
C LEU A 156 20.20 -15.75 -42.58
N SER A 157 21.41 -16.30 -42.36
CA SER A 157 22.62 -15.83 -43.04
C SER A 157 22.56 -15.99 -44.55
N ARG A 158 21.97 -17.09 -45.05
CA ARG A 158 21.78 -17.30 -46.50
C ARG A 158 20.79 -16.32 -47.12
N ASN A 159 19.82 -15.84 -46.35
CA ASN A 159 18.76 -14.96 -46.82
C ASN A 159 18.87 -13.54 -46.22
N GLN A 160 20.09 -13.06 -45.96
CA GLN A 160 20.36 -11.75 -45.33
C GLN A 160 19.73 -10.52 -46.03
N HIS A 161 19.35 -10.66 -47.30
CA HIS A 161 18.75 -9.59 -48.11
C HIS A 161 17.24 -9.46 -47.93
N GLU A 162 16.59 -10.47 -47.34
CA GLU A 162 15.17 -10.47 -47.08
C GLU A 162 14.87 -9.93 -45.67
N SER A 163 13.68 -9.34 -45.49
CA SER A 163 13.26 -8.84 -44.18
C SER A 163 12.70 -9.97 -43.31
N VAL A 164 13.25 -10.08 -42.12
CA VAL A 164 12.73 -10.92 -41.05
C VAL A 164 11.64 -10.16 -40.31
N LEU A 165 10.60 -10.87 -39.87
CA LEU A 165 9.52 -10.30 -39.07
C LEU A 165 9.63 -10.80 -37.63
N LEU A 166 9.81 -9.87 -36.70
CA LEU A 166 9.79 -10.14 -35.26
C LEU A 166 8.42 -9.74 -34.71
N SER A 167 7.62 -10.72 -34.30
CA SER A 167 6.39 -10.48 -33.55
C SER A 167 6.74 -10.39 -32.07
N VAL A 168 6.37 -9.28 -31.43
CA VAL A 168 6.58 -8.99 -30.02
C VAL A 168 5.22 -9.02 -29.34
N TYR A 169 5.06 -9.83 -28.30
CA TYR A 169 3.80 -9.99 -27.57
C TYR A 169 3.83 -9.17 -26.29
N LYS A 170 2.89 -8.24 -26.12
CA LYS A 170 2.88 -7.28 -25.02
C LYS A 170 2.93 -7.93 -23.62
N TYR A 171 2.24 -9.04 -23.43
CA TYR A 171 2.16 -9.80 -22.17
C TYR A 171 2.76 -11.21 -22.28
N GLY A 172 3.60 -11.46 -23.29
CA GLY A 172 4.14 -12.79 -23.57
C GLY A 172 3.25 -13.63 -24.51
N ASN A 173 3.71 -14.85 -24.80
CA ASN A 173 3.17 -15.75 -25.81
C ASN A 173 2.05 -16.69 -25.32
N GLU A 174 1.69 -16.66 -24.04
CA GLU A 174 0.58 -17.48 -23.49
C GLU A 174 -0.80 -16.96 -23.94
N ILE A 175 -0.96 -15.65 -24.15
CA ILE A 175 -2.23 -15.06 -24.60
C ILE A 175 -2.37 -15.22 -26.12
N SER A 176 -3.05 -16.28 -26.52
CA SER A 176 -3.20 -16.61 -27.94
C SER A 176 -4.33 -15.87 -28.64
N THR A 177 -5.44 -15.62 -27.95
CA THR A 177 -6.68 -15.07 -28.53
C THR A 177 -7.15 -13.80 -27.84
N ILE A 178 -8.03 -13.04 -28.51
CA ILE A 178 -8.64 -11.82 -27.94
C ILE A 178 -9.52 -12.16 -26.73
N GLY A 179 -10.19 -13.32 -26.72
CA GLY A 179 -10.97 -13.78 -25.56
C GLY A 179 -10.09 -13.99 -24.34
N GLN A 180 -8.96 -14.70 -24.49
CA GLN A 180 -7.98 -14.87 -23.42
C GLN A 180 -7.37 -13.55 -22.95
N LEU A 181 -7.17 -12.59 -23.85
CA LEU A 181 -6.72 -11.26 -23.48
C LEU A 181 -7.77 -10.55 -22.62
N ALA A 182 -9.06 -10.65 -22.97
CA ALA A 182 -10.14 -10.07 -22.20
C ALA A 182 -10.28 -10.75 -20.82
N ASP A 183 -10.15 -12.08 -20.76
CA ASP A 183 -10.16 -12.83 -19.49
C ASP A 183 -8.97 -12.46 -18.61
N PHE A 184 -7.77 -12.35 -19.19
CA PHE A 184 -6.57 -11.89 -18.50
C PHE A 184 -6.71 -10.44 -18.04
N GLU A 185 -7.25 -9.57 -18.89
CA GLU A 185 -7.51 -8.18 -18.52
C GLU A 185 -8.50 -8.13 -17.36
N ASP A 186 -9.63 -8.82 -17.40
CA ASP A 186 -10.61 -8.85 -16.31
C ASP A 186 -10.04 -9.41 -14.99
N GLN A 187 -9.26 -10.49 -15.07
CA GLN A 187 -8.69 -11.17 -13.91
C GLN A 187 -7.49 -10.41 -13.30
N CYS A 188 -6.66 -9.76 -14.12
CA CYS A 188 -5.35 -9.27 -13.70
C CYS A 188 -5.12 -7.76 -13.83
N ILE A 189 -5.72 -7.11 -14.83
CA ILE A 189 -5.42 -5.70 -15.19
C ILE A 189 -6.57 -4.77 -14.84
N GLY A 190 -7.79 -5.25 -15.06
CA GLY A 190 -9.04 -4.55 -14.87
C GLY A 190 -9.39 -4.44 -13.38
N PRO A 191 -10.12 -3.39 -13.01
CA PRO A 191 -10.69 -3.29 -11.67
C PRO A 191 -11.54 -4.54 -11.37
N ALA A 192 -11.25 -5.21 -10.25
CA ALA A 192 -12.00 -6.38 -9.83
C ALA A 192 -13.45 -5.96 -9.54
N ALA A 193 -14.36 -6.22 -10.48
CA ALA A 193 -15.75 -5.78 -10.44
C ALA A 193 -15.90 -4.25 -10.30
N THR A 194 -16.16 -3.60 -11.42
CA THR A 194 -16.67 -2.23 -11.43
C THR A 194 -18.18 -2.21 -11.25
N ASP A 195 -18.67 -1.32 -10.40
CA ASP A 195 -20.08 -0.94 -10.38
C ASP A 195 -20.48 -0.28 -11.72
N ARG A 196 -21.77 0.05 -11.88
CA ARG A 196 -22.31 0.67 -13.10
C ARG A 196 -21.62 2.00 -13.47
N GLY A 197 -20.82 2.58 -12.57
CA GLY A 197 -20.04 3.80 -12.77
C GLY A 197 -18.53 3.61 -12.97
N GLY A 198 -18.02 2.38 -12.99
CA GLY A 198 -16.59 2.14 -13.16
C GLY A 198 -15.76 2.21 -11.88
N ALA A 199 -16.38 2.26 -10.69
CA ALA A 199 -15.70 2.21 -9.40
C ALA A 199 -15.62 0.77 -8.88
N ALA A 200 -14.54 0.42 -8.17
CA ALA A 200 -14.45 -0.87 -7.49
C ALA A 200 -15.68 -1.10 -6.60
N THR A 201 -16.30 -2.28 -6.73
CA THR A 201 -17.43 -2.73 -5.90
C THR A 201 -17.21 -2.41 -4.42
N GLU A 202 -18.29 -2.00 -3.74
CA GLU A 202 -18.23 -1.67 -2.32
C GLU A 202 -17.74 -2.88 -1.50
N GLU A 203 -18.12 -4.09 -1.91
CA GLU A 203 -17.67 -5.35 -1.32
C GLU A 203 -16.14 -5.48 -1.37
N LEU A 204 -15.52 -5.16 -2.51
CA LEU A 204 -14.06 -5.20 -2.65
C LEU A 204 -13.37 -4.11 -1.81
N HIS A 205 -13.97 -2.92 -1.73
CA HIS A 205 -13.49 -1.85 -0.85
C HIS A 205 -13.45 -2.30 0.62
N GLN A 206 -14.51 -2.94 1.09
CA GLN A 206 -14.59 -3.44 2.47
C GLN A 206 -13.60 -4.56 2.75
N LEU A 207 -13.40 -5.48 1.79
CA LEU A 207 -12.37 -6.51 1.90
C LEU A 207 -10.97 -5.92 1.99
N MET A 208 -10.64 -4.93 1.14
CA MET A 208 -9.35 -4.27 1.15
C MET A 208 -9.11 -3.49 2.46
N ILE A 209 -10.14 -2.81 2.98
CA ILE A 209 -10.06 -2.16 4.30
C ILE A 209 -9.76 -3.19 5.40
N SER A 210 -10.40 -4.35 5.33
CA SER A 210 -10.22 -5.42 6.31
C SER A 210 -8.79 -5.96 6.28
N LEU A 211 -8.24 -6.25 5.10
CA LEU A 211 -6.85 -6.65 4.90
C LEU A 211 -5.85 -5.61 5.42
N LEU A 212 -6.08 -4.32 5.14
CA LEU A 212 -5.24 -3.23 5.64
C LEU A 212 -5.28 -3.14 7.17
N LYS A 213 -6.46 -3.26 7.78
CA LYS A 213 -6.63 -3.24 9.24
C LYS A 213 -6.05 -4.49 9.91
N GLU A 214 -6.13 -5.65 9.28
CA GLU A 214 -5.51 -6.88 9.78
C GLU A 214 -3.99 -6.72 9.86
N LYS A 215 -3.37 -6.22 8.78
CA LYS A 215 -1.91 -6.06 8.73
C LYS A 215 -1.39 -4.90 9.57
N TRP A 216 -2.08 -3.76 9.55
CA TRP A 216 -1.57 -2.51 10.12
C TRP A 216 -2.34 -1.99 11.33
N GLY A 217 -3.54 -2.51 11.62
CA GLY A 217 -4.39 -2.00 12.70
C GLY A 217 -3.80 -2.17 14.09
N ALA A 218 -2.86 -3.10 14.26
CA ALA A 218 -2.08 -3.25 15.50
C ALA A 218 -1.03 -2.14 15.70
N THR A 219 -0.54 -1.54 14.60
CA THR A 219 0.55 -0.55 14.63
C THR A 219 0.04 0.87 14.37
N LEU A 220 -1.05 1.02 13.64
CA LEU A 220 -1.61 2.29 13.20
C LEU A 220 -3.09 2.39 13.59
N THR A 221 -3.50 3.56 14.06
CA THR A 221 -4.89 3.96 14.25
C THR A 221 -5.20 5.12 13.33
N ALA A 222 -6.39 5.08 12.73
CA ALA A 222 -6.92 6.16 11.91
C ALA A 222 -8.45 6.05 11.87
N GLN A 223 -9.09 7.11 11.39
CA GLN A 223 -10.53 7.08 11.10
C GLN A 223 -10.84 6.11 9.96
N ASP A 224 -12.05 5.55 9.95
CA ASP A 224 -12.49 4.60 8.91
C ASP A 224 -12.38 5.20 7.49
N MET A 225 -12.61 6.50 7.34
CA MET A 225 -12.46 7.19 6.06
C MET A 225 -11.01 7.18 5.55
N SER A 226 -10.02 7.28 6.44
CA SER A 226 -8.60 7.21 6.08
C SER A 226 -8.21 5.82 5.60
N TRP A 227 -8.73 4.77 6.24
CA TRP A 227 -8.58 3.39 5.75
C TRP A 227 -9.24 3.18 4.40
N ARG A 228 -10.44 3.76 4.19
CA ARG A 228 -11.16 3.68 2.91
C ARG A 228 -10.43 4.42 1.79
N LEU A 229 -9.87 5.60 2.07
CA LEU A 229 -9.03 6.33 1.12
C LEU A 229 -7.78 5.53 0.75
N TRP A 230 -7.10 4.91 1.73
CA TRP A 230 -5.96 4.05 1.46
C TRP A 230 -6.35 2.84 0.60
N ALA A 231 -7.42 2.13 0.98
CA ALA A 231 -7.96 1.02 0.19
C ALA A 231 -8.25 1.44 -1.26
N SER A 232 -8.85 2.62 -1.47
CA SER A 232 -9.12 3.14 -2.82
C SER A 232 -7.85 3.36 -3.65
N LEU A 233 -6.76 3.80 -3.01
CA LEU A 233 -5.47 4.02 -3.69
C LEU A 233 -4.80 2.70 -4.07
N VAL A 234 -4.93 1.67 -3.22
CA VAL A 234 -4.46 0.31 -3.52
C VAL A 234 -5.28 -0.29 -4.65
N LEU A 235 -6.60 -0.21 -4.58
CA LEU A 235 -7.52 -0.77 -5.57
C LEU A 235 -7.42 -0.10 -6.95
N LYS A 236 -6.93 1.14 -7.02
CA LYS A 236 -6.59 1.81 -8.30
C LYS A 236 -5.38 1.20 -9.00
N LYS A 237 -4.56 0.41 -8.30
CA LYS A 237 -3.41 -0.28 -8.89
C LYS A 237 -3.81 -1.66 -9.43
N PRO A 238 -3.04 -2.27 -10.33
CA PRO A 238 -3.25 -3.66 -10.74
C PRO A 238 -3.16 -4.62 -9.55
N ARG A 239 -3.97 -5.69 -9.52
CA ARG A 239 -4.01 -6.67 -8.41
C ARG A 239 -2.64 -7.23 -8.01
N PRO A 240 -1.72 -7.57 -8.93
CA PRO A 240 -0.39 -8.07 -8.56
C PRO A 240 0.44 -7.06 -7.75
N GLN A 241 0.11 -5.77 -7.82
CA GLN A 241 0.77 -4.73 -7.04
C GLN A 241 0.10 -4.50 -5.69
N HIS A 242 -1.11 -5.01 -5.43
CA HIS A 242 -1.84 -4.74 -4.20
C HIS A 242 -1.06 -5.20 -2.97
N GLU A 243 -0.52 -6.41 -2.97
CA GLU A 243 0.25 -6.93 -1.83
C GLU A 243 1.50 -6.09 -1.54
N ARG A 244 2.20 -5.65 -2.60
CA ARG A 244 3.36 -4.75 -2.47
C ARG A 244 2.96 -3.41 -1.87
N GLU A 245 1.86 -2.83 -2.34
CA GLU A 245 1.34 -1.56 -1.80
C GLU A 245 0.84 -1.69 -0.37
N ILE A 246 0.20 -2.81 -0.02
CA ILE A 246 -0.19 -3.14 1.35
C ILE A 246 1.07 -3.30 2.24
N ALA A 247 2.17 -3.87 1.72
CA ALA A 247 3.41 -4.04 2.48
C ALA A 247 4.20 -2.75 2.71
N LYS A 248 4.08 -1.74 1.84
CA LYS A 248 4.78 -0.46 1.99
C LYS A 248 4.23 0.42 3.12
N GLY A 249 3.06 0.11 3.64
CA GLY A 249 2.39 0.94 4.64
C GLY A 249 1.61 2.10 4.02
N PRO A 250 1.08 3.04 4.84
CA PRO A 250 0.20 4.09 4.35
C PRO A 250 0.94 5.00 3.34
N PRO A 251 0.29 5.39 2.23
CA PRO A 251 0.85 6.30 1.23
C PRO A 251 1.27 7.62 1.86
N SER A 252 2.33 8.24 1.33
CA SER A 252 2.87 9.50 1.86
C SER A 252 1.84 10.62 1.99
N SER A 253 0.86 10.67 1.08
CA SER A 253 -0.26 11.62 1.12
C SER A 253 -1.22 11.41 2.30
N LEU A 254 -1.26 10.21 2.88
CA LEU A 254 -2.15 9.84 3.97
C LEU A 254 -1.44 9.67 5.32
N ILE A 255 -0.10 9.67 5.39
CA ILE A 255 0.68 9.45 6.62
C ILE A 255 0.19 10.33 7.79
N THR A 256 -0.17 11.59 7.53
CA THR A 256 -0.63 12.53 8.57
C THR A 256 -1.96 12.14 9.21
N GLN A 257 -2.74 11.25 8.58
CA GLN A 257 -4.03 10.78 9.05
C GLN A 257 -3.91 9.53 9.93
N PHE A 258 -2.76 8.86 9.92
CA PHE A 258 -2.48 7.69 10.73
C PHE A 258 -1.65 8.09 11.95
N LYS A 259 -2.02 7.55 13.11
CA LYS A 259 -1.28 7.69 14.37
C LYS A 259 -0.78 6.33 14.79
N SER A 260 0.36 6.26 15.49
CA SER A 260 0.78 5.01 16.09
C SER A 260 -0.30 4.50 17.05
N ALA A 261 -0.58 3.20 17.01
CA ALA A 261 -1.46 2.55 17.96
C ALA A 261 -0.98 2.85 19.37
N SER A 262 -1.85 3.48 20.17
CA SER A 262 -1.57 3.75 21.57
C SER A 262 -1.31 2.42 22.25
N ASN A 263 -0.04 2.15 22.51
CA ASN A 263 0.39 0.94 23.16
C ASN A 263 -0.05 0.99 24.64
N ALA A 264 -0.15 -0.18 25.29
CA ALA A 264 -0.55 -0.26 26.69
C ALA A 264 0.35 0.61 27.61
N SER A 265 1.61 0.80 27.23
CA SER A 265 2.56 1.68 27.90
C SER A 265 2.19 3.17 27.83
N ASP A 266 1.70 3.67 26.69
CA ASP A 266 1.28 5.07 26.53
C ASP A 266 0.05 5.37 27.38
N GLN A 267 -0.90 4.44 27.42
CA GLN A 267 -2.07 4.56 28.29
C GLN A 267 -1.69 4.52 29.78
N HIS A 268 -0.69 3.70 30.14
CA HIS A 268 -0.16 3.67 31.49
C HIS A 268 0.53 5.00 31.84
N LEU A 269 1.40 5.50 30.96
CA LEU A 269 2.10 6.78 31.14
C LEU A 269 1.11 7.94 31.28
N GLN A 270 0.07 8.01 30.46
CA GLN A 270 -0.97 9.04 30.58
C GLN A 270 -1.71 8.96 31.92
N ARG A 271 -2.01 7.75 32.41
CA ARG A 271 -2.63 7.56 33.73
C ARG A 271 -1.72 8.05 34.85
N VAL A 272 -0.44 7.70 34.82
CA VAL A 272 0.56 8.18 35.79
C VAL A 272 0.71 9.69 35.73
N GLN A 273 0.76 10.29 34.53
CA GLN A 273 0.84 11.75 34.41
C GLN A 273 -0.39 12.46 35.00
N ARG A 274 -1.59 11.91 34.81
CA ARG A 274 -2.82 12.44 35.41
C ARG A 274 -2.80 12.31 36.93
N SER A 275 -2.38 11.17 37.47
CA SER A 275 -2.30 10.96 38.93
C SER A 275 -1.29 11.90 39.58
N VAL A 276 -0.11 12.08 38.98
CA VAL A 276 0.92 13.02 39.44
C VAL A 276 0.40 14.46 39.41
N LYS A 277 -0.31 14.87 38.35
CA LYS A 277 -0.93 16.20 38.28
C LYS A 277 -1.98 16.41 39.38
N MET A 278 -2.79 15.40 39.69
CA MET A 278 -3.77 15.49 40.78
C MET A 278 -3.09 15.55 42.16
N ALA A 279 -2.11 14.70 42.41
CA ALA A 279 -1.32 14.72 43.64
C ALA A 279 -0.68 16.10 43.86
N LYS A 280 -0.07 16.68 42.82
CA LYS A 280 0.48 18.04 42.86
C LYS A 280 -0.57 19.08 43.26
N LYS A 281 -1.77 19.04 42.68
CA LYS A 281 -2.86 19.97 43.03
C LYS A 281 -3.29 19.83 44.50
N VAL A 282 -3.38 18.60 45.01
CA VAL A 282 -3.73 18.34 46.43
C VAL A 282 -2.67 18.94 47.35
N VAL A 283 -1.38 18.68 47.08
CA VAL A 283 -0.27 19.23 47.88
C VAL A 283 -0.27 20.76 47.85
N GLN A 284 -0.48 21.37 46.68
CA GLN A 284 -0.59 22.83 46.56
C GLN A 284 -1.77 23.39 47.37
N GLY A 285 -2.93 22.72 47.34
CA GLY A 285 -4.09 23.09 48.15
C GLY A 285 -3.83 22.97 49.65
N MET A 286 -3.15 21.90 50.09
CA MET A 286 -2.73 21.73 51.49
C MET A 286 -1.75 22.81 51.92
N GLN A 287 -0.77 23.14 51.09
CA GLN A 287 0.20 24.20 51.37
C GLN A 287 -0.49 25.57 51.52
N ALA A 288 -1.50 25.86 50.70
CA ALA A 288 -2.30 27.08 50.85
C ALA A 288 -3.07 27.12 52.17
N LYS A 289 -3.63 25.99 52.60
CA LYS A 289 -4.32 25.89 53.91
C LYS A 289 -3.36 26.08 55.09
N VAL A 290 -2.15 25.51 55.02
CA VAL A 290 -1.12 25.70 56.04
C VAL A 290 -0.75 27.18 56.15
N LYS A 291 -0.52 27.87 55.02
CA LYS A 291 -0.25 29.32 55.02
C LYS A 291 -1.38 30.14 55.64
N HIS A 292 -2.64 29.80 55.36
CA HIS A 292 -3.78 30.48 55.98
C HIS A 292 -3.82 30.24 57.51
N PHE A 293 -3.48 29.03 57.95
CA PHE A 293 -3.39 28.72 59.37
C PHE A 293 -2.29 29.54 60.06
N GLU A 294 -1.09 29.62 59.45
CA GLU A 294 0.02 30.45 59.95
C GLU A 294 -0.40 31.93 60.12
N GLN A 295 -1.12 32.48 59.13
CA GLN A 295 -1.66 33.85 59.22
C GLN A 295 -2.64 34.01 60.39
N THR A 296 -3.50 33.02 60.60
CA THR A 296 -4.48 33.04 61.71
C THR A 296 -3.77 33.01 63.07
N VAL A 297 -2.73 32.18 63.19
CA VAL A 297 -1.90 32.10 64.41
C VAL A 297 -1.20 33.43 64.67
N GLN A 298 -0.67 34.10 63.65
CA GLN A 298 -0.06 35.43 63.80
C GLN A 298 -1.05 36.48 64.31
N VAL A 299 -2.29 36.48 63.80
CA VAL A 299 -3.35 37.39 64.28
C VAL A 299 -3.65 37.14 65.76
N LEU A 300 -3.81 35.86 66.15
CA LEU A 300 -4.02 35.49 67.55
C LEU A 300 -2.84 35.90 68.44
N GLN A 301 -1.61 35.69 67.97
CA GLN A 301 -0.42 36.08 68.71
C GLN A 301 -0.35 37.59 68.93
N THR A 302 -0.70 38.39 67.91
CA THR A 302 -0.77 39.85 68.01
C THR A 302 -1.82 40.29 69.02
N ALA A 303 -2.99 39.64 69.03
CA ALA A 303 -4.06 39.92 69.99
C ALA A 303 -3.64 39.60 71.44
N ILE A 304 -2.94 38.48 71.66
CA ILE A 304 -2.41 38.11 72.99
C ILE A 304 -1.43 39.17 73.51
N VAL A 305 -0.49 39.61 72.66
CA VAL A 305 0.48 40.65 73.05
C VAL A 305 -0.24 41.95 73.44
N SER A 306 -1.27 42.35 72.68
CA SER A 306 -2.07 43.54 72.99
C SER A 306 -2.81 43.42 74.34
N MET A 307 -3.42 42.25 74.62
CA MET A 307 -4.09 42.01 75.91
C MET A 307 -3.13 42.03 77.08
N ASN A 308 -1.94 41.45 76.95
CA ASN A 308 -0.92 41.49 78.00
C ASN A 308 -0.48 42.92 78.29
N GLN A 309 -0.24 43.74 77.26
CA GLN A 309 0.10 45.16 77.46
C GLN A 309 -1.01 45.93 78.15
N MET A 310 -2.27 45.66 77.81
CA MET A 310 -3.42 46.26 78.48
C MET A 310 -3.46 45.87 79.97
N LEU A 311 -3.23 44.59 80.28
CA LEU A 311 -3.20 44.12 81.67
C LEU A 311 -2.06 44.72 82.47
N GLU A 312 -0.86 44.84 81.90
CA GLU A 312 0.27 45.54 82.52
C GLU A 312 -0.09 46.99 82.84
N ASN A 313 -0.65 47.73 81.86
CA ASN A 313 -1.09 49.10 82.08
C ASN A 313 -2.16 49.20 83.18
N HIS A 314 -3.08 48.24 83.26
CA HIS A 314 -4.08 48.21 84.33
C HIS A 314 -3.44 47.95 85.69
N LEU A 315 -2.44 47.08 85.77
CA LEU A 315 -1.69 46.85 87.00
C LEU A 315 -0.96 48.12 87.44
N ASP A 316 -0.27 48.81 86.54
CA ASP A 316 0.41 50.07 86.83
C ASP A 316 -0.55 51.14 87.39
N VAL A 317 -1.75 51.25 86.81
CA VAL A 317 -2.79 52.16 87.30
C VAL A 317 -3.27 51.77 88.69
N ILE A 318 -3.49 50.48 88.96
CA ILE A 318 -3.92 50.00 90.27
C ILE A 318 -2.82 50.23 91.32
N GLU A 319 -1.55 50.00 90.98
CA GLU A 319 -0.41 50.26 91.88
C GLU A 319 -0.32 51.75 92.21
N ALA A 320 -0.41 52.64 91.22
CA ALA A 320 -0.43 54.08 91.43
C ALA A 320 -1.61 54.53 92.32
N MET A 321 -2.81 53.97 92.09
CA MET A 321 -3.96 54.22 92.98
C MET A 321 -3.72 53.74 94.41
N GLY A 322 -2.99 52.63 94.60
CA GLY A 322 -2.60 52.13 95.91
C GLY A 322 -1.61 53.05 96.63
N GLU A 323 -0.67 53.65 95.89
CA GLU A 323 0.27 54.66 96.42
C GLU A 323 -0.45 55.95 96.84
N ASP A 324 -1.50 56.37 96.12
CA ASP A 324 -2.33 57.51 96.50
C ASP A 324 -3.23 57.24 97.73
N VAL A 325 -3.48 55.96 98.05
CA VAL A 325 -4.25 55.50 99.23
C VAL A 325 -3.29 55.20 100.40
N VAL A 326 -2.25 56.02 100.59
CA VAL A 326 -1.59 56.10 101.90
C VAL A 326 -2.55 56.80 102.86
N ILE A 327 -3.27 55.98 103.62
CA ILE A 327 -4.01 56.42 104.81
C ILE A 327 -2.97 57.02 105.75
N GLN A 328 -3.02 58.35 105.94
CA GLN A 328 -2.25 59.00 107.01
C GLN A 328 -2.60 58.29 108.32
N PRO A 329 -1.60 57.87 109.14
CA PRO A 329 -1.89 57.25 110.42
C PRO A 329 -2.73 58.22 111.23
N ASP A 330 -3.86 57.71 111.70
CA ASP A 330 -4.87 58.35 112.55
C ASP A 330 -4.53 59.76 113.02
N SER A 331 -5.28 60.71 112.48
CA SER A 331 -5.50 62.02 113.06
C SER A 331 -6.02 61.86 114.50
N THR A 332 -5.09 61.78 115.46
CA THR A 332 -5.38 61.88 116.89
C THR A 332 -5.88 63.27 117.29
N GLU A 333 -5.72 64.29 116.44
CA GLU A 333 -6.19 65.65 116.71
C GLU A 333 -7.72 65.81 116.58
N VAL A 334 -8.37 65.12 115.62
CA VAL A 334 -9.83 65.26 115.42
C VAL A 334 -10.63 64.57 116.52
N MET A 335 -10.15 63.46 117.08
CA MET A 335 -10.80 62.86 118.26
C MET A 335 -10.61 63.70 119.54
N SER A 336 -9.48 64.41 119.68
CA SER A 336 -9.27 65.30 120.83
C SER A 336 -10.16 66.55 120.76
N ALA A 337 -10.39 67.10 119.56
CA ALA A 337 -11.26 68.27 119.37
C ALA A 337 -12.75 67.98 119.60
N LEU A 338 -13.22 66.75 119.37
CA LEU A 338 -14.60 66.34 119.67
C LEU A 338 -14.84 66.05 121.17
N ALA A 339 -13.79 65.72 121.94
CA ALA A 339 -13.89 65.47 123.36
C ALA A 339 -13.97 66.76 124.21
N ASP A 340 -13.52 67.90 123.67
CA ASP A 340 -13.53 69.22 124.32
C ASP A 340 -14.79 70.05 124.03
N ILE A 341 -15.85 69.46 123.45
CA ILE A 341 -17.15 70.12 123.30
C ILE A 341 -17.94 69.90 124.60
N PRO A 342 -18.06 70.92 125.49
CA PRO A 342 -18.88 70.78 126.69
C PRO A 342 -20.35 70.62 126.29
N ASN A 343 -21.02 69.62 126.88
CA ASN A 343 -22.48 69.51 126.83
C ASN A 343 -23.07 70.78 127.46
N GLN A 344 -23.71 71.63 126.65
CA GLN A 344 -24.51 72.74 127.18
C GLN A 344 -25.78 72.18 127.80
N GLU A 345 -26.08 72.58 129.04
CA GLU A 345 -27.38 72.35 129.66
C GLU A 345 -28.46 73.10 128.85
N ASP A 346 -29.56 72.39 128.58
CA ASP A 346 -30.73 72.90 127.87
C ASP A 346 -31.48 73.92 128.74
N VAL A 347 -31.27 75.22 128.49
CA VAL A 347 -31.84 76.31 129.29
C VAL A 347 -33.21 76.78 128.76
N ASP A 348 -33.69 76.22 127.65
CA ASP A 348 -34.92 76.68 126.98
C ASP A 348 -36.16 75.78 127.26
N HIS A 349 -36.01 74.77 128.13
CA HIS A 349 -37.07 73.82 128.51
C HIS A 349 -37.30 73.67 130.02
N ALA A 350 -37.28 74.79 130.76
CA ALA A 350 -37.76 74.88 132.16
C ALA A 350 -39.15 75.53 132.25
#